data_AF-A1TT55-F1
#
_entry.id   AF-A1TT55-F1
#
_cell.length_a   1.000
_cell.length_b   1.000
_cell.length_c   1.000
_cell.angle_alpha   90.00
_cell.angle_beta   90.00
_cell.angle_gamma   90.00
#
_symmetry.space_group_name_H-M   'P 1'
#
loop_
_entity.id
_entity.type
_entity.pdbx_description
1 polymer ?
#
loop_
_entity_poly.entity_id
_entity_poly.type
_entity_poly.pdbx_seq_one_letter_code
_entity_poly.pdbx_strand_id
1 'polypeptide(L)'
;MRIAAPLLAVGLLVAPAAWSANRACVIEGTISVAGAGTAVKDCMEFSSDVTAEQLKSSCDAVAQASAGLGGKPGKVTLMRQCPRPASGACKGLMGRPLDAYYYGLSADAIQQKRQACETSTTVIKAGTWSDGR
;
A
#
# COMPACT_ATOMS: atom_id res chain seq x y z
N MET A 1 -44.82 -36.80 -38.31
CA MET A 1 -44.92 -37.23 -36.90
C MET A 1 -43.51 -37.22 -36.33
N ARG A 2 -43.25 -36.38 -35.31
CA ARG A 2 -42.03 -36.29 -34.45
C ARG A 2 -40.77 -35.66 -35.09
N ILE A 3 -39.95 -34.82 -34.46
CA ILE A 3 -39.90 -34.08 -33.18
C ILE A 3 -38.93 -32.89 -33.43
N ALA A 4 -39.20 -31.75 -32.78
CA ALA A 4 -38.35 -30.55 -32.75
C ALA A 4 -37.12 -30.70 -31.84
N ALA A 5 -36.02 -29.98 -32.12
CA ALA A 5 -35.31 -29.15 -31.12
C ALA A 5 -34.05 -28.47 -31.73
N PRO A 6 -33.86 -27.16 -31.53
CA PRO A 6 -32.64 -26.44 -31.91
C PRO A 6 -31.61 -26.55 -30.77
N LEU A 7 -30.37 -26.90 -31.09
CA LEU A 7 -29.27 -26.83 -30.12
C LEU A 7 -28.58 -25.47 -30.22
N LEU A 8 -29.02 -24.58 -29.33
CA LEU A 8 -28.30 -23.39 -28.88
C LEU A 8 -26.96 -23.82 -28.26
N ALA A 9 -25.85 -23.60 -28.96
CA ALA A 9 -24.53 -23.61 -28.34
C ALA A 9 -24.25 -22.22 -27.76
N VAL A 10 -24.52 -22.11 -26.46
CA VAL A 10 -24.22 -20.96 -25.59
C VAL A 10 -22.73 -20.67 -25.62
N GLY A 11 -22.36 -19.42 -25.95
CA GLY A 11 -20.98 -18.95 -25.89
C GLY A 11 -20.44 -18.95 -24.46
N LEU A 12 -19.37 -19.70 -24.21
CA LEU A 12 -18.53 -19.50 -23.03
C LEU A 12 -17.70 -18.22 -23.22
N LEU A 13 -18.23 -17.10 -22.75
CA LEU A 13 -17.41 -15.95 -22.39
C LEU A 13 -16.65 -16.30 -21.10
N VAL A 14 -15.45 -16.86 -21.24
CA VAL A 14 -14.50 -16.92 -20.12
C VAL A 14 -13.96 -15.50 -19.95
N ALA A 15 -14.64 -14.68 -19.15
CA ALA A 15 -14.06 -13.43 -18.70
C ALA A 15 -12.88 -13.77 -17.77
N PRO A 16 -11.64 -13.36 -18.06
CA PRO A 16 -10.60 -13.41 -17.06
C PRO A 16 -11.02 -12.44 -15.97
N ALA A 17 -11.38 -12.97 -14.81
CA ALA A 17 -11.57 -12.15 -13.64
C ALA A 17 -10.18 -11.57 -13.31
N ALA A 18 -9.91 -10.36 -13.80
CA ALA A 18 -8.79 -9.54 -13.34
C ALA A 18 -9.12 -9.13 -11.91
N TRP A 19 -9.04 -10.09 -10.99
CA TRP A 19 -9.03 -9.85 -9.57
C TRP A 19 -7.76 -9.06 -9.31
N SER A 20 -7.92 -7.76 -9.15
CA SER A 20 -6.81 -6.99 -8.65
C SER A 20 -6.58 -7.42 -7.22
N ALA A 21 -5.58 -8.28 -7.04
CA ALA A 21 -5.03 -8.56 -5.73
C ALA A 21 -4.67 -7.22 -5.09
N ASN A 22 -5.17 -6.98 -3.89
CA ASN A 22 -4.65 -5.89 -3.08
C ASN A 22 -3.14 -6.11 -2.94
N ARG A 23 -2.37 -5.03 -3.00
CA ARG A 23 -0.91 -5.04 -2.83
C ARG A 23 -0.45 -3.85 -2.02
N ALA A 24 -1.38 -3.08 -1.47
CA ALA A 24 -1.07 -1.96 -0.61
C ALA A 24 -1.97 -1.95 0.61
N CYS A 25 -1.53 -1.23 1.63
CA CYS A 25 -2.35 -0.92 2.77
C CYS A 25 -2.01 0.45 3.31
N VAL A 26 -3.08 1.15 3.65
CA VAL A 26 -3.02 2.39 4.41
C VAL A 26 -3.18 2.06 5.88
N ILE A 27 -2.37 2.67 6.71
CA ILE A 27 -2.47 2.57 8.17
C ILE A 27 -3.02 3.91 8.68
N GLU A 28 -4.28 3.90 9.14
CA GLU A 28 -5.12 5.08 9.41
C GLU A 28 -5.18 5.53 10.88
N GLY A 29 -5.29 6.87 11.01
CA GLY A 29 -5.82 7.73 12.10
C GLY A 29 -6.18 9.14 11.52
N THR A 30 -6.61 10.12 12.31
CA THR A 30 -6.95 11.53 11.90
C THR A 30 -5.84 12.53 12.32
N ILE A 31 -5.52 13.60 11.56
CA ILE A 31 -4.81 14.82 12.05
C ILE A 31 -5.45 16.11 11.50
N SER A 32 -5.99 17.04 12.28
CA SER A 32 -6.57 18.27 11.67
C SER A 32 -5.54 19.14 10.92
N VAL A 33 -5.81 19.55 9.67
CA VAL A 33 -5.10 20.64 8.96
C VAL A 33 -6.00 21.86 8.95
N ALA A 34 -5.47 22.97 9.49
CA ALA A 34 -6.15 24.27 9.61
C ALA A 34 -7.50 24.26 10.36
N GLY A 35 -7.71 23.32 11.28
CA GLY A 35 -8.96 23.17 12.06
C GLY A 35 -9.99 22.20 11.47
N ALA A 36 -9.74 21.65 10.27
CA ALA A 36 -10.51 20.57 9.66
C ALA A 36 -9.73 19.24 9.73
N GLY A 37 -10.37 18.13 10.13
CA GLY A 37 -9.72 16.81 10.22
C GLY A 37 -9.02 16.40 8.91
N THR A 38 -7.72 16.11 8.96
CA THR A 38 -6.90 15.67 7.81
C THR A 38 -6.24 14.33 8.11
N ALA A 39 -6.77 13.25 7.58
CA ALA A 39 -6.16 11.94 7.79
C ALA A 39 -4.87 11.80 6.96
N VAL A 40 -3.77 11.34 7.56
CA VAL A 40 -2.68 10.70 6.82
C VAL A 40 -2.26 9.46 7.62
N LYS A 41 -2.44 8.21 7.17
CA LYS A 41 -2.44 7.55 5.85
C LYS A 41 -1.05 7.26 5.26
N ASP A 42 -0.03 6.95 6.05
CA ASP A 42 1.13 6.27 5.48
C ASP A 42 0.65 5.01 4.75
N CYS A 43 1.12 4.83 3.52
CA CYS A 43 0.70 3.72 2.68
C CYS A 43 1.91 2.88 2.30
N MET A 44 1.78 1.59 2.54
CA MET A 44 2.76 0.62 2.10
C MET A 44 2.28 -0.05 0.84
N GLU A 45 3.13 -0.17 -0.17
CA GLU A 45 2.86 -0.89 -1.41
C GLU A 45 3.90 -1.99 -1.58
N PHE A 46 3.43 -3.22 -1.70
CA PHE A 46 4.23 -4.41 -1.90
C PHE A 46 4.32 -4.72 -3.40
N SER A 47 5.37 -5.43 -3.76
CA SER A 47 5.50 -6.04 -5.08
C SER A 47 4.40 -7.07 -5.35
N SER A 48 4.17 -7.39 -6.62
CA SER A 48 3.07 -8.25 -7.07
C SER A 48 3.25 -9.74 -6.73
N ASP A 49 4.44 -10.15 -6.28
CA ASP A 49 4.78 -11.52 -5.87
C ASP A 49 4.37 -11.85 -4.42
N VAL A 50 3.91 -10.86 -3.65
CA VAL A 50 3.43 -11.05 -2.27
C VAL A 50 1.99 -11.60 -2.28
N THR A 51 1.72 -12.67 -1.52
CA THR A 51 0.35 -13.23 -1.44
C THR A 51 -0.58 -12.33 -0.62
N ALA A 52 -1.90 -12.50 -0.77
CA ALA A 52 -2.87 -11.72 -0.01
C ALA A 52 -2.74 -11.92 1.51
N GLU A 53 -2.42 -13.13 1.96
CA GLU A 53 -2.16 -13.46 3.37
C GLU A 53 -0.90 -12.76 3.88
N GLN A 54 0.18 -12.78 3.08
CA GLN A 54 1.44 -12.12 3.41
C GLN A 54 1.29 -10.60 3.46
N LEU A 55 0.51 -10.03 2.54
CA LEU A 55 0.15 -8.61 2.56
C LEU A 55 -0.58 -8.28 3.86
N LYS A 56 -1.66 -8.99 4.15
CA LYS A 56 -2.47 -8.74 5.35
C LYS A 56 -1.63 -8.86 6.61
N SER A 57 -0.86 -9.93 6.75
CA SER A 57 0.03 -10.15 7.89
C SER A 57 1.07 -9.02 8.03
N SER A 58 1.68 -8.59 6.92
CA SER A 58 2.66 -7.49 6.95
C SER A 58 2.02 -6.15 7.34
N CYS A 59 0.83 -5.85 6.82
CA CYS A 59 0.10 -4.63 7.14
C CYS A 59 -0.36 -4.61 8.59
N ASP A 60 -0.85 -5.74 9.10
CA ASP A 60 -1.24 -5.90 10.50
C ASP A 60 0.00 -5.77 11.41
N ALA A 61 1.14 -6.34 11.03
CA ALA A 61 2.40 -6.20 11.78
C ALA A 61 2.89 -4.76 11.85
N VAL A 62 2.80 -3.99 10.77
CA VAL A 62 3.19 -2.57 10.77
C VAL A 62 2.19 -1.72 11.57
N ALA A 63 0.89 -2.01 11.48
CA ALA A 63 -0.09 -1.38 12.34
C ALA A 63 0.16 -1.69 13.82
N GLN A 64 0.57 -2.91 14.17
CA GLN A 64 0.96 -3.27 15.54
C GLN A 64 2.26 -2.58 15.96
N ALA A 65 3.27 -2.51 15.09
CA ALA A 65 4.52 -1.79 15.39
C ALA A 65 4.27 -0.31 15.68
N SER A 66 3.30 0.31 15.00
CA SER A 66 2.87 1.69 15.29
C SER A 66 2.28 1.86 16.70
N ALA A 67 1.68 0.80 17.26
CA ALA A 67 1.19 0.82 18.64
C ALA A 67 2.34 0.84 19.66
N GLY A 68 3.43 0.13 19.37
CA GLY A 68 4.63 0.06 20.22
C GLY A 68 5.38 1.38 20.38
N LEU A 69 5.10 2.38 19.53
CA LEU A 69 5.65 3.74 19.61
C LEU A 69 4.78 4.69 20.46
N GLY A 70 3.86 4.16 21.27
CA GLY A 70 3.08 4.91 22.26
C GLY A 70 1.63 5.19 21.86
N GLY A 71 1.03 4.37 20.98
CA GLY A 71 -0.32 4.57 20.45
C GLY A 71 -1.16 3.29 20.41
N LYS A 72 -2.40 3.40 19.90
CA LYS A 72 -3.22 2.23 19.53
C LYS A 72 -2.78 1.73 18.14
N PRO A 73 -2.97 0.43 17.82
CA PRO A 73 -2.72 -0.06 16.47
C PRO A 73 -3.49 0.78 15.45
N GLY A 74 -2.79 1.31 14.45
CA GLY A 74 -3.42 2.06 13.36
C GLY A 74 -4.41 1.18 12.61
N LYS A 75 -5.50 1.78 12.09
CA LYS A 75 -6.50 1.03 11.33
C LYS A 75 -5.93 0.64 9.97
N VAL A 76 -5.81 -0.65 9.69
CA VAL A 76 -5.38 -1.11 8.37
C VAL A 76 -6.54 -1.06 7.38
N THR A 77 -6.32 -0.41 6.24
CA THR A 77 -7.21 -0.45 5.08
C THR A 77 -6.42 -1.00 3.90
N LEU A 78 -6.76 -2.21 3.44
CA LEU A 78 -6.13 -2.82 2.25
C LEU A 78 -6.61 -2.16 0.97
N MET A 79 -5.74 -2.09 -0.04
CA MET A 79 -6.04 -1.50 -1.34
C MET A 79 -5.15 -2.05 -2.46
N ARG A 80 -5.55 -1.76 -3.70
CA ARG A 80 -4.84 -2.16 -4.91
C ARG A 80 -3.47 -1.49 -5.08
N GLN A 81 -3.31 -0.26 -4.63
CA GLN A 81 -2.08 0.51 -4.75
C GLN A 81 -2.17 1.72 -3.83
N CYS A 82 -1.04 2.32 -3.49
CA CYS A 82 -1.04 3.53 -2.69
C CYS A 82 -1.55 4.74 -3.49
N PRO A 83 -2.35 5.63 -2.88
CA PRO A 83 -2.82 6.85 -3.54
C PRO A 83 -1.68 7.71 -4.09
N ARG A 84 -1.96 8.47 -5.15
CA ARG A 84 -1.03 9.42 -5.79
C ARG A 84 -1.73 10.77 -6.03
N PRO A 85 -0.99 11.89 -6.09
CA PRO A 85 0.43 12.00 -5.76
C PRO A 85 0.66 11.89 -4.24
N ALA A 86 1.77 11.27 -3.86
CA ALA A 86 2.29 11.34 -2.50
C ALA A 86 3.22 12.55 -2.36
N SER A 87 3.50 13.00 -1.14
CA SER A 87 4.54 14.00 -0.89
C SER A 87 5.94 13.43 -1.12
N GLY A 88 6.07 12.11 -1.05
CA GLY A 88 7.29 11.38 -1.36
C GLY A 88 7.13 9.89 -1.12
N ALA A 89 8.08 9.11 -1.59
CA ALA A 89 8.10 7.67 -1.44
C ALA A 89 9.51 7.16 -1.17
N CYS A 90 9.64 6.22 -0.23
CA CYS A 90 10.83 5.40 -0.09
C CYS A 90 10.61 4.07 -0.82
N LYS A 91 11.35 3.86 -1.91
CA LYS A 91 11.31 2.65 -2.72
C LYS A 91 12.24 1.59 -2.17
N GLY A 92 11.79 0.35 -2.15
CA GLY A 92 12.63 -0.76 -1.69
C GLY A 92 13.08 -0.63 -0.23
N LEU A 93 12.15 -0.22 0.64
CA LEU A 93 12.37 0.04 2.06
C LEU A 93 13.11 -1.13 2.73
N MET A 94 14.23 -0.83 3.39
CA MET A 94 15.10 -1.81 4.04
C MET A 94 15.63 -2.92 3.09
N GLY A 95 15.70 -2.65 1.78
CA GLY A 95 16.07 -3.64 0.77
C GLY A 95 15.01 -4.70 0.49
N ARG A 96 13.78 -4.51 1.00
CA ARG A 96 12.64 -5.40 0.78
C ARG A 96 11.84 -4.95 -0.43
N PRO A 97 11.03 -5.83 -1.05
CA PRO A 97 10.15 -5.43 -2.15
C PRO A 97 8.88 -4.72 -1.61
N LEU A 98 9.13 -3.62 -0.90
CA LEU A 98 8.16 -2.83 -0.15
C LEU A 98 8.48 -1.36 -0.35
N ASP A 99 7.50 -0.60 -0.83
CA ASP A 99 7.57 0.84 -0.94
C ASP A 99 6.74 1.49 0.18
N ALA A 100 7.24 2.58 0.76
CA ALA A 100 6.51 3.40 1.70
C ALA A 100 6.21 4.77 1.09
N TYR A 101 4.93 5.13 1.03
CA TYR A 101 4.45 6.41 0.51
C TYR A 101 3.96 7.29 1.65
N TYR A 102 4.43 8.54 1.64
CA TYR A 102 4.18 9.52 2.67
C TYR A 102 3.37 10.69 2.10
N TYR A 103 2.36 11.16 2.83
CA TYR A 103 1.46 12.22 2.38
C TYR A 103 1.47 13.40 3.36
N GLY A 104 1.08 14.58 2.86
CA GLY A 104 0.98 15.79 3.68
C GLY A 104 2.29 16.23 4.33
N LEU A 105 3.44 15.81 3.81
CA LEU A 105 4.74 16.21 4.36
C LEU A 105 5.08 17.65 3.97
N SER A 106 5.64 18.40 4.92
CA SER A 106 6.32 19.67 4.64
C SER A 106 7.64 19.45 3.91
N ALA A 107 8.21 20.52 3.34
CA ALA A 107 9.52 20.44 2.66
C ALA A 107 10.63 19.89 3.56
N ASP A 108 10.69 20.29 4.82
CA ASP A 108 11.69 19.77 5.77
C ASP A 108 11.45 18.30 6.12
N ALA A 109 10.18 17.91 6.30
CA ALA A 109 9.81 16.52 6.56
C ALA A 109 10.14 15.61 5.37
N ILE A 110 10.01 16.11 4.14
CA ILE A 110 10.48 15.43 2.92
C ILE A 110 11.99 15.16 3.00
N GLN A 111 12.80 16.16 3.37
CA GLN A 111 14.26 15.98 3.47
C GLN A 111 14.64 14.95 4.54
N GLN A 112 13.99 15.02 5.72
CA GLN A 112 14.23 14.04 6.79
C GLN A 112 13.85 12.62 6.37
N LYS A 113 12.69 12.45 5.72
CA LYS A 113 12.23 11.14 5.24
C LYS A 113 13.11 10.60 4.11
N ARG A 114 13.57 11.47 3.20
CA ARG A 114 14.56 11.13 2.18
C ARG A 114 15.84 10.63 2.81
N GLN A 115 16.41 11.40 3.74
CA GLN A 115 17.64 11.01 4.42
C GLN A 115 17.48 9.66 5.14
N ALA A 116 16.37 9.46 5.86
CA ALA A 116 16.08 8.19 6.52
C ALA A 116 15.92 7.03 5.53
N CYS A 117 15.31 7.27 4.38
CA CYS A 117 15.16 6.27 3.32
C CYS A 117 16.51 5.85 2.71
N GLU A 118 17.37 6.84 2.45
CA GLU A 118 18.64 6.66 1.74
C GLU A 118 19.79 6.29 2.69
N THR A 119 19.58 6.34 4.01
CA THR A 119 20.58 5.93 5.00
C THR A 119 20.66 4.41 5.08
N SER A 120 21.84 3.86 4.83
CA SER A 120 22.15 2.45 5.12
C SER A 120 22.81 2.30 6.49
N THR A 121 22.52 1.22 7.17
CA THR A 121 23.30 0.73 8.32
C THR A 121 23.82 -0.68 8.03
N THR A 122 24.63 -1.25 8.92
CA THR A 122 25.12 -2.64 8.78
C THR A 122 23.99 -3.68 8.72
N VAL A 123 22.80 -3.33 9.21
CA VAL A 123 21.62 -4.22 9.28
C VAL A 123 20.43 -3.72 8.45
N ILE A 124 20.50 -2.50 7.90
CA ILE A 124 19.43 -1.89 7.09
C ILE A 124 20.01 -1.44 5.76
N LYS A 125 19.55 -2.04 4.67
CA LYS A 125 19.87 -1.56 3.33
C LYS A 125 19.03 -0.31 3.01
N ALA A 126 19.67 0.74 2.50
CA ALA A 126 18.96 1.93 2.03
C ALA A 126 17.96 1.60 0.93
N GLY A 127 16.84 2.33 0.93
CA GLY A 127 15.93 2.43 -0.18
C GLY A 127 16.36 3.50 -1.18
N THR A 128 15.47 3.82 -2.12
CA THR A 128 15.63 4.91 -3.09
C THR A 128 14.49 5.90 -2.92
N TRP A 129 14.78 7.18 -2.72
CA TRP A 129 13.73 8.17 -2.61
C TRP A 129 13.13 8.51 -3.99
N SER A 130 11.81 8.68 -4.03
CA SER A 130 11.04 9.18 -5.15
C SER A 130 10.13 10.32 -4.68
N ASP A 131 9.81 11.26 -5.58
CA ASP A 131 8.91 12.39 -5.31
C ASP A 131 7.42 11.99 -5.24
N GLY A 132 7.10 10.70 -5.19
CA GLY A 132 5.76 10.22 -4.91
C GLY A 132 4.81 10.24 -6.10
N ARG A 133 5.34 10.30 -7.33
CA ARG A 133 4.60 10.14 -8.59
C ARG A 133 4.26 8.68 -8.90
#